data_AF-A0A9X1B2U7-F1
#
_entry.id   AF-A0A9X1B2U7-F1
#
_cell.length_a   1.000
_cell.length_b   1.000
_cell.length_c   1.000
_cell.angle_alpha   90.00
_cell.angle_beta   90.00
_cell.angle_gamma   90.00
#
_symmetry.space_group_name_H-M   'P 1'
#
loop_
_entity.id
_entity.type
_entity.pdbx_description
1 polymer ?
#
loop_
_entity_poly.entity_id
_entity_poly.type
_entity_poly.pdbx_seq_one_letter_code
_entity_poly.pdbx_strand_id
1 'polypeptide(L)'
;MRGARRGIAWGEVALPTLRSEELAAITGTGDLSLVDLGPAHNRARDEVVRKGLDTNREHGIAVFNDGSTVSFGGEHRDRLAVPRFDAIEGSVTVHHNHSFGDSLSRADLFMLFERAELGRVDAHGHAGLWASAQRTGGALARMSAFAVIEDAVSRARRLIQHALERGQIDLSATRAGLYQIVAAQLLEQDDMIRYALNSNSVLTLARNIIKWGQ
;
A
#
# COMPACT_ATOMS: atom_id res chain seq x y z
N MET A 1 -44.16 11.62 -0.57
CA MET A 1 -43.21 11.20 -1.62
C MET A 1 -42.00 10.57 -0.94
N ARG A 2 -41.80 9.25 -1.07
CA ARG A 2 -40.66 8.54 -0.48
C ARG A 2 -39.54 8.47 -1.52
N GLY A 3 -38.45 9.20 -1.30
CA GLY A 3 -37.26 9.14 -2.15
C GLY A 3 -36.53 7.83 -1.93
N ALA A 4 -36.48 6.98 -2.96
CA ALA A 4 -35.67 5.78 -2.97
C ALA A 4 -34.19 6.16 -3.03
N ARG A 5 -33.46 6.03 -1.92
CA ARG A 5 -32.00 6.04 -1.93
C ARG A 5 -31.54 4.76 -2.62
N ARG A 6 -31.10 4.87 -3.87
CA ARG A 6 -30.39 3.78 -4.56
C ARG A 6 -29.01 3.67 -3.91
N GLY A 7 -28.88 2.76 -2.95
CA GLY A 7 -27.56 2.33 -2.48
C GLY A 7 -26.81 1.71 -3.64
N ILE A 8 -25.64 2.24 -3.97
CA ILE A 8 -24.72 1.58 -4.89
C ILE A 8 -24.23 0.35 -4.16
N ALA A 9 -24.73 -0.82 -4.55
CA ALA A 9 -24.20 -2.09 -4.10
C ALA A 9 -22.80 -2.23 -4.69
N TRP A 10 -21.77 -2.06 -3.85
CA TRP A 10 -20.41 -2.46 -4.18
C TRP A 10 -20.36 -3.99 -4.18
N GLY A 11 -20.93 -4.60 -5.23
CA GLY A 11 -20.61 -5.99 -5.54
C GLY A 11 -19.11 -6.08 -5.77
N GLU A 12 -18.49 -7.13 -5.26
CA GLU A 12 -17.07 -7.48 -5.47
C GLU A 12 -16.82 -7.80 -6.95
N VAL A 13 -16.98 -6.82 -7.83
CA VAL A 13 -16.35 -6.84 -9.13
C VAL A 13 -14.94 -6.36 -8.86
N ALA A 14 -13.97 -7.27 -8.97
CA ALA A 14 -12.56 -6.93 -9.05
C ALA A 14 -12.34 -6.09 -10.33
N LEU A 15 -12.70 -4.81 -10.24
CA LEU A 15 -12.34 -3.84 -11.27
C LEU A 15 -10.83 -3.66 -11.21
N PRO A 16 -10.15 -3.59 -12.35
CA PRO A 16 -8.71 -3.35 -12.37
C PRO A 16 -8.41 -2.08 -11.57
N THR A 17 -7.61 -2.23 -10.51
CA THR A 17 -7.16 -1.11 -9.68
C THR A 17 -6.33 -0.20 -10.57
N LEU A 18 -6.75 1.07 -10.69
CA LEU A 18 -5.92 2.07 -11.36
C LEU A 18 -4.63 2.30 -10.54
N ARG A 19 -3.54 2.59 -11.22
CA ARG A 19 -2.21 2.87 -10.63
C ARG A 19 -2.20 4.27 -10.00
N SER A 20 -1.35 4.54 -9.00
CA SER A 20 -1.29 5.90 -8.42
C SER A 20 -0.85 6.98 -9.41
N GLU A 21 -0.22 6.64 -10.54
CA GLU A 21 0.03 7.60 -11.63
C GLU A 21 -1.25 8.04 -12.34
N GLU A 22 -2.21 7.12 -12.51
CA GLU A 22 -3.53 7.43 -13.04
C GLU A 22 -4.32 8.25 -12.03
N LEU A 23 -4.12 8.01 -10.72
CA LEU A 23 -4.66 8.84 -9.65
C LEU A 23 -3.99 10.22 -9.60
N ALA A 24 -2.68 10.31 -9.80
CA ALA A 24 -1.92 11.55 -9.86
C ALA A 24 -2.34 12.38 -11.08
N ALA A 25 -2.61 11.72 -12.21
CA ALA A 25 -3.20 12.34 -13.39
C ALA A 25 -4.61 12.85 -13.11
N ILE A 26 -5.44 12.12 -12.34
CA ILE A 26 -6.75 12.59 -11.87
C ILE A 26 -6.61 13.82 -10.97
N THR A 27 -5.58 13.87 -10.10
CA THR A 27 -5.29 15.06 -9.29
C THR A 27 -4.61 16.18 -10.08
N GLY A 28 -4.27 15.96 -11.36
CA GLY A 28 -3.69 16.95 -12.26
C GLY A 28 -2.19 17.23 -12.03
N THR A 29 -1.44 16.32 -11.42
CA THR A 29 -0.04 16.55 -11.05
C THR A 29 0.86 15.41 -11.52
N GLY A 30 1.92 15.73 -12.28
CA GLY A 30 2.98 14.79 -12.66
C GLY A 30 4.04 14.63 -11.58
N ASP A 31 3.64 14.50 -10.31
CA ASP A 31 4.48 14.77 -9.13
C ASP A 31 5.15 13.53 -8.50
N LEU A 32 5.57 12.57 -9.33
CA LEU A 32 6.31 11.41 -8.85
C LEU A 32 7.78 11.77 -8.58
N SER A 33 8.20 11.59 -7.34
CA SER A 33 9.60 11.78 -6.94
C SER A 33 10.35 10.46 -6.88
N LEU A 34 11.59 10.44 -7.36
CA LEU A 34 12.50 9.33 -7.12
C LEU A 34 12.97 9.38 -5.66
N VAL A 35 12.89 8.25 -4.97
CA VAL A 35 13.35 8.11 -3.59
C VAL A 35 14.68 7.36 -3.57
N ASP A 36 15.71 7.97 -2.97
CA ASP A 36 16.97 7.27 -2.66
C ASP A 36 16.82 6.56 -1.32
N LEU A 37 16.89 5.23 -1.35
CA LEU A 37 16.72 4.35 -0.19
C LEU A 37 18.06 3.82 0.35
N GLY A 38 19.17 4.25 -0.26
CA GLY A 38 20.50 3.69 -0.03
C GLY A 38 20.82 2.50 -0.95
N PRO A 39 22.10 2.10 -1.08
CA PRO A 39 22.55 1.26 -2.18
C PRO A 39 21.89 -0.14 -2.24
N ALA A 40 21.72 -0.82 -1.10
CA ALA A 40 21.12 -2.15 -1.08
C ALA A 40 19.63 -2.12 -1.42
N HIS A 41 18.90 -1.15 -0.87
CA HIS A 41 17.47 -0.96 -1.11
C HIS A 41 17.16 -0.49 -2.52
N ASN A 42 17.98 0.41 -3.09
CA ASN A 42 17.86 0.83 -4.49
C ASN A 42 18.07 -0.35 -5.43
N ARG A 43 19.10 -1.19 -5.20
CA ARG A 43 19.30 -2.42 -5.99
C ARG A 43 18.12 -3.37 -5.85
N ALA A 44 17.61 -3.57 -4.64
CA ALA A 44 16.45 -4.43 -4.39
C ALA A 44 15.20 -3.94 -5.14
N ARG A 45 14.90 -2.63 -5.07
CA ARG A 45 13.84 -1.98 -5.86
C ARG A 45 14.01 -2.25 -7.34
N ASP A 46 15.17 -1.89 -7.89
CA ASP A 46 15.41 -1.96 -9.34
C ASP A 46 15.29 -3.41 -9.83
N GLU A 47 15.74 -4.38 -9.03
CA GLU A 47 15.66 -5.79 -9.35
C GLU A 47 14.22 -6.35 -9.31
N VAL A 48 13.42 -6.02 -8.28
CA VAL A 48 12.01 -6.49 -8.23
C VAL A 48 11.16 -5.85 -9.33
N VAL A 49 11.39 -4.56 -9.64
CA VAL A 49 10.70 -3.87 -10.75
C VAL A 49 11.07 -4.51 -12.08
N ARG A 50 12.37 -4.72 -12.35
CA ARG A 50 12.84 -5.35 -13.59
C ARG A 50 12.27 -6.76 -13.74
N LYS A 51 12.39 -7.62 -12.72
CA LYS A 51 11.83 -8.99 -12.74
C LYS A 51 10.31 -8.98 -12.91
N GLY A 52 9.63 -8.04 -12.25
CA GLY A 52 8.19 -7.85 -12.38
C GLY A 52 7.76 -7.50 -13.80
N LEU A 53 8.47 -6.59 -14.46
CA LEU A 53 8.24 -6.24 -15.87
C LEU A 53 8.54 -7.41 -16.81
N ASP A 54 9.66 -8.10 -16.61
CA ASP A 54 10.10 -9.20 -17.48
C ASP A 54 9.16 -10.42 -17.42
N THR A 55 8.58 -10.68 -16.25
CA THR A 55 7.81 -11.91 -16.01
C THR A 55 6.31 -11.68 -15.84
N ASN A 56 5.87 -10.42 -15.64
CA ASN A 56 4.51 -10.06 -15.25
C ASN A 56 4.03 -10.85 -14.01
N ARG A 57 4.91 -10.95 -13.00
CA ARG A 57 4.66 -11.64 -11.72
C ARG A 57 5.15 -10.80 -10.55
N GLU A 58 4.74 -11.15 -9.33
CA GLU A 58 5.26 -10.53 -8.12
C GLU A 58 6.57 -11.18 -7.69
N HIS A 59 7.59 -10.36 -7.47
CA HIS A 59 8.90 -10.71 -6.95
C HIS A 59 9.18 -9.91 -5.70
N GLY A 60 9.92 -10.52 -4.78
CA GLY A 60 10.35 -9.90 -3.55
C GLY A 60 11.84 -10.05 -3.31
N ILE A 61 12.39 -9.08 -2.60
CA ILE A 61 13.74 -9.10 -2.06
C ILE A 61 13.68 -8.62 -0.61
N ALA A 62 14.13 -9.47 0.31
CA ALA A 62 14.39 -9.07 1.68
C ALA A 62 15.80 -8.47 1.77
N VAL A 63 15.91 -7.33 2.44
CA VAL A 63 17.17 -6.64 2.74
C VAL A 63 17.35 -6.67 4.26
N PHE A 64 18.49 -7.19 4.71
CA PHE A 64 18.85 -7.30 6.12
C PHE A 64 19.70 -6.11 6.56
N ASN A 65 19.83 -5.91 7.88
CA ASN A 65 20.60 -4.80 8.47
C ASN A 65 22.08 -4.77 8.05
N ASP A 66 22.67 -5.91 7.71
CA ASP A 66 24.05 -6.00 7.22
C ASP A 66 24.18 -5.70 5.71
N GLY A 67 23.06 -5.41 5.03
CA GLY A 67 22.99 -5.14 3.60
C GLY A 67 22.93 -6.39 2.72
N SER A 68 22.96 -7.59 3.30
CA SER A 68 22.70 -8.83 2.57
C SER A 68 21.26 -8.88 2.07
N THR A 69 21.02 -9.68 1.03
CA THR A 69 19.70 -9.78 0.40
C THR A 69 19.31 -11.21 0.08
N VAL A 70 18.00 -11.48 0.11
CA VAL A 70 17.41 -12.76 -0.31
C VAL A 70 16.27 -12.48 -1.27
N SER A 71 16.36 -13.02 -2.49
CA SER A 71 15.31 -12.91 -3.52
C SER A 71 14.34 -14.10 -3.46
N PHE A 72 13.05 -13.84 -3.67
CA PHE A 72 11.97 -14.83 -3.67
C PHE A 72 10.81 -14.37 -4.57
N GLY A 73 9.81 -15.23 -4.76
CA GLY A 73 8.64 -14.95 -5.61
C GLY A 73 8.81 -15.39 -7.06
N GLY A 74 7.96 -14.86 -7.94
CA GLY A 74 7.90 -15.24 -9.35
C GLY A 74 7.07 -16.49 -9.63
N GLU A 75 6.41 -17.07 -8.64
CA GLU A 75 5.51 -18.23 -8.81
C GLU A 75 4.10 -17.80 -9.23
N HIS A 76 3.64 -16.65 -8.74
CA HIS A 76 2.28 -16.16 -8.95
C HIS A 76 2.25 -14.73 -9.48
N ARG A 77 1.16 -14.40 -10.18
CA ARG A 77 0.99 -13.09 -10.80
C ARG A 77 0.80 -11.97 -9.77
N ASP A 78 -0.08 -12.19 -8.81
CA ASP A 78 -0.61 -11.16 -7.89
C ASP A 78 -0.57 -11.69 -6.44
N ARG A 79 0.47 -12.47 -6.12
CA ARG A 79 0.67 -13.03 -4.79
C ARG A 79 2.15 -13.27 -4.53
N LEU A 80 2.64 -12.69 -3.46
CA LEU A 80 3.99 -12.94 -2.95
C LEU A 80 3.97 -13.79 -1.68
N ALA A 81 4.59 -14.98 -1.75
CA ALA A 81 4.83 -15.81 -0.58
C ALA A 81 6.18 -15.42 0.05
N VAL A 82 6.15 -14.53 1.05
CA VAL A 82 7.38 -14.07 1.70
C VAL A 82 7.85 -15.13 2.71
N PRO A 83 9.07 -15.68 2.57
CA PRO A 83 9.59 -16.69 3.49
C PRO A 83 9.82 -16.08 4.88
N ARG A 84 9.85 -16.93 5.92
CA ARG A 84 10.28 -16.54 7.27
C ARG A 84 11.80 -16.34 7.30
N PHE A 85 12.25 -15.37 8.10
CA PHE A 85 13.67 -15.06 8.24
C PHE A 85 14.09 -15.25 9.70
N ASP A 86 15.21 -15.93 9.92
CA ASP A 86 15.87 -15.97 11.22
C ASP A 86 16.69 -14.69 11.38
N ALA A 87 16.03 -13.63 11.83
CA ALA A 87 16.60 -12.28 11.91
C ALA A 87 16.09 -11.56 13.16
N ILE A 88 16.83 -10.52 13.56
CA ILE A 88 16.45 -9.68 14.70
C ILE A 88 15.08 -9.04 14.43
N GLU A 89 14.27 -8.86 15.47
CA GLU A 89 12.98 -8.19 15.34
C GLU A 89 13.12 -6.81 14.66
N GLY A 90 12.25 -6.54 13.68
CA GLY A 90 12.23 -5.28 12.95
C GLY A 90 13.43 -5.02 12.04
N SER A 91 14.34 -5.98 11.84
CA SER A 91 15.59 -5.76 11.10
C SER A 91 15.48 -6.01 9.59
N VAL A 92 14.38 -6.61 9.13
CA VAL A 92 14.21 -6.95 7.72
C VAL A 92 13.29 -5.93 7.04
N THR A 93 13.74 -5.42 5.89
CA THR A 93 12.92 -4.67 4.94
C THR A 93 12.59 -5.54 3.74
N VAL A 94 11.32 -5.66 3.40
CA VAL A 94 10.89 -6.38 2.19
C VAL A 94 10.59 -5.37 1.08
N HIS A 95 11.31 -5.47 -0.03
CA HIS A 95 10.97 -4.82 -1.29
C HIS A 95 10.18 -5.81 -2.15
N HIS A 96 9.09 -5.38 -2.76
CA HIS A 96 8.41 -6.18 -3.77
C HIS A 96 7.70 -5.34 -4.81
N ASN A 97 7.48 -5.89 -5.99
CA ASN A 97 6.68 -5.22 -6.99
C ASN A 97 5.21 -5.60 -6.89
N HIS A 98 4.33 -4.71 -7.35
CA HIS A 98 2.94 -5.04 -7.67
C HIS A 98 2.76 -5.03 -9.19
N SER A 99 2.02 -6.00 -9.72
CA SER A 99 1.67 -6.06 -11.14
C SER A 99 0.67 -4.95 -11.51
N PHE A 100 -0.15 -4.55 -10.53
CA PHE A 100 -1.21 -3.56 -10.67
C PHE A 100 -1.25 -2.67 -9.43
N GLY A 101 -0.90 -1.40 -9.60
CA GLY A 101 -0.83 -0.44 -8.49
C GLY A 101 0.53 -0.44 -7.80
N ASP A 102 0.60 0.35 -6.73
CA ASP A 102 1.81 0.70 -5.99
C ASP A 102 1.52 0.99 -4.51
N SER A 103 0.25 0.97 -4.11
CA SER A 103 -0.18 1.15 -2.73
C SER A 103 -0.12 -0.16 -1.97
N LEU A 104 0.30 -0.13 -0.71
CA LEU A 104 0.36 -1.32 0.14
C LEU A 104 -1.00 -2.06 0.18
N SER A 105 -0.96 -3.34 -0.15
CA SER A 105 -2.11 -4.23 -0.03
C SER A 105 -2.42 -4.54 1.43
N ARG A 106 -3.62 -5.06 1.66
CA ARG A 106 -3.97 -5.62 2.97
C ARG A 106 -3.04 -6.76 3.38
N ALA A 107 -2.55 -7.54 2.42
CA ALA A 107 -1.61 -8.62 2.67
C ALA A 107 -0.24 -8.05 3.11
N ASP A 108 0.18 -6.93 2.53
CA ASP A 108 1.45 -6.27 2.87
C ASP A 108 1.42 -5.74 4.31
N LEU A 109 0.32 -5.07 4.69
CA LEU A 109 0.11 -4.61 6.07
C LEU A 109 0.00 -5.77 7.05
N PHE A 110 -0.73 -6.84 6.68
CA PHE A 110 -0.87 -8.01 7.54
C PHE A 110 0.47 -8.69 7.79
N MET A 111 1.26 -8.84 6.74
CA MET A 111 2.61 -9.35 6.82
C MET A 111 3.49 -8.47 7.73
N LEU A 112 3.44 -7.14 7.56
CA LEU A 112 4.21 -6.20 8.39
C LEU A 112 3.84 -6.28 9.88
N PHE A 113 2.55 -6.39 10.20
CA PHE A 113 2.10 -6.45 11.59
C PHE A 113 2.30 -7.82 12.25
N GLU A 114 2.06 -8.93 11.54
CA GLU A 114 2.16 -10.29 12.11
C GLU A 114 3.62 -10.75 12.30
N ARG A 115 4.55 -10.24 11.49
CA ARG A 115 5.91 -10.77 11.43
C ARG A 115 6.89 -9.94 12.27
N ALA A 116 7.42 -10.53 13.33
CA ALA A 116 8.36 -9.89 14.25
C ALA A 116 9.61 -9.38 13.51
N GLU A 117 10.21 -10.22 12.68
CA GLU A 117 11.43 -9.94 11.93
C GLU A 117 11.31 -8.76 10.94
N LEU A 118 10.09 -8.44 10.48
CA LEU A 118 9.86 -7.38 9.52
C LEU A 118 9.67 -6.03 10.22
N GLY A 119 10.51 -5.07 9.87
CA GLY A 119 10.36 -3.68 10.32
C GLY A 119 9.71 -2.79 9.28
N ARG A 120 9.83 -3.15 7.99
CA ARG A 120 9.41 -2.31 6.88
C ARG A 120 9.04 -3.11 5.63
N VAL A 121 8.06 -2.61 4.89
CA VAL A 121 7.66 -3.14 3.57
C VAL A 121 7.60 -1.98 2.58
N ASP A 122 8.26 -2.17 1.44
CA ASP A 122 8.31 -1.25 0.30
C ASP A 122 7.69 -1.93 -0.93
N ALA A 123 6.54 -1.42 -1.36
CA ALA A 123 5.87 -1.84 -2.59
C ALA A 123 6.25 -0.92 -3.75
N HIS A 124 6.59 -1.51 -4.89
CA HIS A 124 7.07 -0.81 -6.08
C HIS A 124 6.14 -1.08 -7.26
N GLY A 125 5.56 -0.03 -7.84
CA GLY A 125 4.86 -0.13 -9.10
C GLY A 125 5.85 -0.19 -10.27
N HIS A 126 5.44 -0.85 -11.36
CA HIS A 126 6.26 -0.97 -12.58
C HIS A 126 6.65 0.36 -13.23
N ALA A 127 5.95 1.44 -12.92
CA ALA A 127 6.19 2.78 -13.47
C ALA A 127 7.01 3.71 -12.55
N GLY A 128 7.75 3.15 -11.59
CA GLY A 128 8.58 3.94 -10.66
C GLY A 128 7.79 4.51 -9.48
N LEU A 129 6.55 4.05 -9.30
CA LEU A 129 5.72 4.33 -8.14
C LEU A 129 6.20 3.55 -6.91
N TRP A 130 6.03 4.13 -5.73
CA TRP A 130 6.53 3.55 -4.49
C TRP A 130 5.68 3.93 -3.28
N ALA A 131 5.32 2.93 -2.49
CA ALA A 131 4.78 3.08 -1.15
C ALA A 131 5.63 2.31 -0.13
N SER A 132 5.74 2.83 1.08
CA SER A 132 6.45 2.21 2.19
C SER A 132 5.67 2.32 3.48
N ALA A 133 5.68 1.25 4.27
CA ALA A 133 5.26 1.28 5.66
C ALA A 133 6.34 0.71 6.56
N GLN A 134 6.72 1.47 7.57
CA GLN A 134 7.56 1.02 8.67
C GLN A 134 6.69 0.83 9.90
N ARG A 135 6.80 -0.31 10.58
CA ARG A 135 6.09 -0.55 11.84
C ARG A 135 6.71 0.28 12.97
N THR A 136 5.89 0.93 13.79
CA THR A 136 6.32 1.75 14.95
C THR A 136 6.43 0.94 16.24
N GLY A 137 5.62 -0.12 16.38
CA GLY A 137 5.61 -1.01 17.54
C GLY A 137 6.21 -2.41 17.28
N GLY A 138 6.01 -3.31 18.24
CA GLY A 138 6.32 -4.74 18.08
C GLY A 138 5.32 -5.48 17.18
N ALA A 139 5.61 -6.73 16.87
CA ALA A 139 4.65 -7.56 16.13
C ALA A 139 3.36 -7.77 16.92
N LEU A 140 2.26 -7.87 16.18
CA LEU A 140 0.94 -8.17 16.70
C LEU A 140 0.63 -9.65 16.56
N ALA A 141 -0.12 -10.18 17.51
CA ALA A 141 -0.77 -11.48 17.31
C ALA A 141 -1.65 -11.43 16.06
N ARG A 142 -1.72 -12.54 15.33
CA ARG A 142 -2.42 -12.66 14.04
C ARG A 142 -3.83 -12.05 14.04
N MET A 143 -4.62 -12.34 15.07
CA MET A 143 -5.99 -11.83 15.20
C MET A 143 -6.04 -10.32 15.45
N SER A 144 -5.09 -9.77 16.21
CA SER A 144 -4.97 -8.33 16.45
C SER A 144 -4.54 -7.60 15.17
N ALA A 145 -3.57 -8.14 14.43
CA ALA A 145 -3.18 -7.61 13.11
C ALA A 145 -4.38 -7.56 12.16
N PHE A 146 -5.15 -8.65 12.09
CA PHE A 146 -6.37 -8.70 11.28
C PHE A 146 -7.37 -7.61 11.68
N ALA A 147 -7.69 -7.51 12.97
CA ALA A 147 -8.70 -6.57 13.48
C ALA A 147 -8.33 -5.11 13.20
N VAL A 148 -7.06 -4.73 13.43
CA VAL A 148 -6.56 -3.37 13.20
C VAL A 148 -6.66 -2.99 11.72
N ILE A 149 -6.23 -3.90 10.82
CA ILE A 149 -6.27 -3.64 9.37
C ILE A 149 -7.72 -3.53 8.87
N GLU A 150 -8.60 -4.42 9.32
CA GLU A 150 -10.00 -4.40 8.92
C GLU A 150 -10.73 -3.14 9.40
N ASP A 151 -10.46 -2.69 10.63
CA ASP A 151 -11.01 -1.43 11.13
C ASP A 151 -10.56 -0.24 10.27
N ALA A 152 -9.25 -0.13 9.99
CA ALA A 152 -8.70 0.93 9.15
C ALA A 152 -9.29 0.91 7.73
N VAL A 153 -9.40 -0.27 7.10
CA VAL A 153 -10.01 -0.43 5.76
C VAL A 153 -11.50 -0.06 5.79
N SER A 154 -12.23 -0.47 6.83
CA SER A 154 -13.65 -0.18 7.01
C SER A 154 -13.88 1.32 7.18
N ARG A 155 -13.07 2.00 8.00
CA ARG A 155 -13.07 3.46 8.17
C ARG A 155 -12.75 4.18 6.86
N ALA A 156 -11.69 3.76 6.16
CA ALA A 156 -11.28 4.36 4.89
C ALA A 156 -12.40 4.31 3.85
N ARG A 157 -13.07 3.16 3.70
CA ARG A 157 -14.21 3.00 2.78
C ARG A 157 -15.36 3.96 3.12
N ARG A 158 -15.72 4.11 4.41
CA ARG A 158 -16.76 5.06 4.84
C ARG A 158 -16.39 6.51 4.53
N LEU A 159 -15.15 6.90 4.82
CA LEU A 159 -14.66 8.26 4.58
C LEU A 159 -14.68 8.61 3.09
N ILE A 160 -14.22 7.70 2.24
CA ILE A 160 -14.26 7.86 0.77
C ILE A 160 -15.70 7.97 0.27
N GLN A 161 -16.61 7.11 0.76
CA GLN A 161 -18.02 7.17 0.39
C GLN A 161 -18.64 8.52 0.75
N HIS A 162 -18.35 9.05 1.94
CA HIS A 162 -18.83 10.37 2.34
C HIS A 162 -18.25 11.51 1.51
N ALA A 163 -16.95 11.46 1.18
CA ALA A 163 -16.31 12.46 0.33
C ALA A 163 -16.94 12.46 -1.08
N LEU A 164 -17.25 11.28 -1.63
CA LEU A 164 -17.93 11.11 -2.91
C LEU A 164 -19.36 11.68 -2.86
N GLU A 165 -20.14 11.35 -1.84
CA GLU A 165 -21.52 11.85 -1.66
C GLU A 165 -21.59 13.37 -1.52
N ARG A 166 -20.53 13.98 -1.00
CA ARG A 166 -20.39 15.44 -0.86
C ARG A 166 -19.78 16.12 -2.09
N GLY A 167 -19.43 15.36 -3.14
CA GLY A 167 -18.80 15.90 -4.35
C GLY A 167 -17.39 16.45 -4.12
N GLN A 168 -16.69 15.99 -3.08
CA GLN A 168 -15.32 16.42 -2.76
C GLN A 168 -14.28 15.65 -3.58
N ILE A 169 -14.65 14.48 -4.08
CA ILE A 169 -13.86 13.63 -4.96
C ILE A 169 -14.75 13.04 -6.06
N ASP A 170 -14.15 12.73 -7.21
CA ASP A 170 -14.83 12.05 -8.31
C ASP A 170 -14.84 10.53 -8.13
N LEU A 171 -15.82 9.87 -8.77
CA LEU A 171 -15.93 8.41 -8.77
C LEU A 171 -14.70 7.71 -9.37
N SER A 172 -13.96 8.37 -10.27
CA SER A 172 -12.71 7.85 -10.83
C SER A 172 -11.64 7.66 -9.75
N ALA A 173 -11.55 8.58 -8.78
CA ALA A 173 -10.58 8.52 -7.69
C ALA A 173 -10.78 7.31 -6.77
N THR A 174 -12.01 6.78 -6.65
CA THR A 174 -12.31 5.62 -5.80
C THR A 174 -11.84 4.29 -6.40
N ARG A 175 -11.49 4.26 -7.70
CA ARG A 175 -11.09 3.04 -8.43
C ARG A 175 -9.57 2.78 -8.41
N ALA A 176 -8.79 3.64 -7.75
CA ALA A 176 -7.34 3.69 -7.87
C ALA A 176 -6.57 3.27 -6.60
N GLY A 177 -7.07 2.29 -5.84
CA GLY A 177 -6.42 1.89 -4.59
C GLY A 177 -6.43 2.97 -3.50
N LEU A 178 -7.13 4.10 -3.70
CA LEU A 178 -7.20 5.22 -2.76
C LEU A 178 -7.61 4.80 -1.34
N TYR A 179 -8.48 3.79 -1.22
CA TYR A 179 -8.86 3.27 0.10
C TYR A 179 -7.69 2.63 0.86
N GLN A 180 -6.72 2.04 0.17
CA GLN A 180 -5.52 1.46 0.79
C GLN A 180 -4.63 2.57 1.33
N ILE A 181 -4.48 3.66 0.56
CA ILE A 181 -3.71 4.83 0.96
C ILE A 181 -4.36 5.54 2.15
N VAL A 182 -5.69 5.73 2.12
CA VAL A 182 -6.45 6.29 3.25
C VAL A 182 -6.36 5.36 4.48
N ALA A 183 -6.45 4.03 4.31
CA ALA A 183 -6.29 3.09 5.42
C ALA A 183 -4.88 3.16 6.03
N ALA A 184 -3.84 3.26 5.21
CA ALA A 184 -2.47 3.43 5.69
C ALA A 184 -2.28 4.76 6.44
N GLN A 185 -2.88 5.85 5.97
CA GLN A 185 -2.87 7.14 6.68
C GLN A 185 -3.63 7.09 8.01
N LEU A 186 -4.73 6.34 8.11
CA LEU A 186 -5.43 6.12 9.39
C LEU A 186 -4.54 5.33 10.37
N LEU A 187 -3.87 4.28 9.90
CA LEU A 187 -2.92 3.52 10.71
C LEU A 187 -1.73 4.37 11.17
N GLU A 188 -1.29 5.32 10.35
CA GLU A 188 -0.26 6.30 10.73
C GLU A 188 -0.77 7.29 11.80
N GLN A 189 -2.01 7.77 11.70
CA GLN A 189 -2.63 8.61 12.74
C GLN A 189 -2.79 7.88 14.08
N ASP A 190 -3.02 6.57 14.02
CA ASP A 190 -3.14 5.70 15.19
C ASP A 190 -1.75 5.23 15.71
N ASP A 191 -0.64 5.80 15.20
CA ASP A 191 0.76 5.50 15.54
C ASP A 191 1.14 4.01 15.38
N MET A 192 0.53 3.33 14.39
CA MET A 192 0.79 1.91 14.11
C MET A 192 1.87 1.69 13.04
N ILE A 193 2.00 2.64 12.11
CA ILE A 193 3.02 2.66 11.05
C ILE A 193 3.50 4.08 10.79
N ARG A 194 4.68 4.21 10.19
CA ARG A 194 5.09 5.40 9.44
C ARG A 194 4.89 5.10 7.97
N TYR A 195 4.08 5.90 7.29
CA TYR A 195 3.72 5.65 5.90
C TYR A 195 4.33 6.70 4.97
N ALA A 196 4.88 6.23 3.85
CA ALA A 196 5.41 7.09 2.81
C ALA A 196 4.89 6.65 1.44
N LEU A 197 4.66 7.64 0.57
CA LEU A 197 4.22 7.47 -0.81
C LEU A 197 4.95 8.52 -1.64
N ASN A 198 5.49 8.18 -2.81
CA ASN A 198 6.24 9.12 -3.63
C ASN A 198 5.38 10.02 -4.54
N SER A 199 4.05 9.94 -4.41
CA SER A 199 3.06 10.87 -4.97
C SER A 199 2.48 11.77 -3.87
N ASN A 200 2.86 13.05 -3.86
CA ASN A 200 2.46 14.00 -2.82
C ASN A 200 0.99 14.42 -2.95
N SER A 201 0.51 14.55 -4.18
CA SER A 201 -0.88 14.89 -4.50
C SER A 201 -1.86 13.85 -3.97
N VAL A 202 -1.57 12.56 -4.22
CA VAL A 202 -2.38 11.43 -3.74
C VAL A 202 -2.34 11.35 -2.22
N LEU A 203 -1.16 11.52 -1.61
CA LEU A 203 -1.02 11.55 -0.15
C LEU A 203 -1.82 12.71 0.47
N THR A 204 -1.79 13.89 -0.17
CA THR A 204 -2.56 15.08 0.25
C THR A 204 -4.06 14.83 0.13
N LEU A 205 -4.51 14.22 -0.96
CA LEU A 205 -5.90 13.84 -1.15
C LEU A 205 -6.37 12.88 -0.05
N ALA A 206 -5.59 11.85 0.27
CA ALA A 206 -5.92 10.91 1.34
C ALA A 206 -6.06 11.60 2.70
N ARG A 207 -5.15 12.52 3.03
CA ARG A 207 -5.21 13.33 4.26
C ARG A 207 -6.44 14.24 4.30
N ASN A 208 -6.80 14.85 3.18
CA ASN A 208 -8.00 15.68 3.07
C ASN A 208 -9.27 14.87 3.29
N ILE A 209 -9.36 13.66 2.72
CA ILE A 209 -10.51 12.76 2.92
C ILE A 209 -10.70 12.44 4.41
N ILE A 210 -9.61 12.15 5.13
CA ILE A 210 -9.68 11.92 6.57
C ILE A 210 -10.16 13.17 7.30
N LYS A 211 -9.57 14.33 6.99
CA LYS A 211 -9.93 15.61 7.61
C LYS A 211 -11.39 16.01 7.37
N TRP A 212 -11.96 15.73 6.21
CA TRP A 212 -13.36 16.05 5.89
C TRP A 212 -14.38 15.15 6.60
N GLY A 213 -13.97 13.96 7.01
CA GLY A 213 -14.83 13.01 7.71
C GLY A 213 -14.72 13.05 9.24
N GLN A 214 -13.79 13.85 9.77
CA GLN A 214 -13.75 14.26 11.18
C GLN A 214 -14.68 15.47 11.40
#